data_AF-A0A7G2M028-F1
#
_entry.id   AF-A0A7G2M028-F1
#
_cell.length_a   1.000
_cell.length_b   1.000
_cell.length_c   1.000
_cell.angle_alpha   90.00
_cell.angle_beta   90.00
_cell.angle_gamma   90.00
#
_symmetry.space_group_name_H-M   'P 1'
#
loop_
_entity.id
_entity.type
_entity.pdbx_description
1 polymer ?
#
loop_
_entity_poly.entity_id
_entity_poly.type
_entity_poly.pdbx_seq_one_letter_code
_entity_poly.pdbx_strand_id
1 'polypeptide(L)'
;MSQLRSFAYLVQFAFQRLALVVFALAALALTGASVMAALGLWNWVSLDLQYAGAPVEDAGMYAQIALTVLAVGLCFFLPTNRRIMQLETSHRQFNVGMQDVARAYGAVHAADRAETFQMSSEFDSVRERLAYLRDHPDLSTLEPAVLEMAAQMSHVARDLAEVYSDEKLARARSFLTQRQEEVELFNSRLNQAKGISTEMKHWLHEVELEESVAVAQLERLRDEMREIMPELGLERVVPTEAPANRRPDPTSIDNIVIDLPPKAAE
;
A
#
# COMPACT_ATOMS: atom_id res chain seq x y z
N MET A 1 20.82 -7.41 -34.85
CA MET A 1 19.50 -8.05 -34.59
C MET A 1 18.58 -7.23 -33.69
N SER A 2 19.08 -6.44 -32.72
CA SER A 2 18.22 -5.59 -31.87
C SER A 2 17.50 -4.48 -32.64
N GLN A 3 18.19 -3.84 -33.60
CA GLN A 3 17.64 -2.75 -34.42
C GLN A 3 16.50 -3.19 -35.36
N LEU A 4 16.55 -4.44 -35.83
CA LEU A 4 15.50 -5.00 -36.68
C LEU A 4 14.23 -5.32 -35.87
N ARG A 5 14.42 -5.77 -34.62
CA ARG A 5 13.30 -6.03 -33.69
C ARG A 5 12.66 -4.73 -33.22
N SER A 6 13.45 -3.71 -32.86
CA SER A 6 12.91 -2.40 -32.48
C SER A 6 12.15 -1.74 -33.63
N PHE A 7 12.66 -1.84 -34.86
CA PHE A 7 11.96 -1.38 -36.05
C PHE A 7 10.64 -2.14 -36.28
N ALA A 8 10.65 -3.48 -36.17
CA ALA A 8 9.45 -4.29 -36.29
C ALA A 8 8.39 -3.95 -35.22
N TYR A 9 8.79 -3.69 -33.97
CA TYR A 9 7.88 -3.23 -32.93
C TYR A 9 7.28 -1.86 -33.23
N LEU A 10 8.06 -0.93 -33.76
CA LEU A 10 7.60 0.41 -34.12
C LEU A 10 6.58 0.35 -35.28
N VAL A 11 6.88 -0.47 -36.29
CA VAL A 11 5.96 -0.76 -37.39
C VAL A 11 4.67 -1.40 -36.87
N GLN A 12 4.77 -2.44 -36.04
CA GLN A 12 3.61 -3.11 -35.43
C GLN A 12 2.76 -2.12 -34.64
N PHE A 13 3.39 -1.26 -33.83
CA PHE A 13 2.69 -0.24 -33.05
C PHE A 13 1.96 0.77 -33.94
N ALA A 14 2.61 1.25 -35.01
CA ALA A 14 2.02 2.16 -35.98
C ALA A 14 0.80 1.53 -36.68
N PHE A 15 0.94 0.29 -37.16
CA PHE A 15 -0.14 -0.46 -37.80
C PHE A 15 -1.31 -0.73 -36.85
N GLN A 16 -1.04 -1.07 -35.58
CA GLN A 16 -2.10 -1.26 -34.58
C GLN A 16 -2.88 0.05 -34.31
N ARG A 17 -2.18 1.18 -34.18
CA ARG A 17 -2.84 2.48 -34.01
C ARG A 17 -3.67 2.85 -35.24
N LEU A 18 -3.11 2.67 -36.42
CA LEU A 18 -3.81 2.96 -37.68
C LEU A 18 -5.05 2.08 -37.82
N ALA A 19 -4.94 0.77 -37.56
CA ALA A 19 -6.07 -0.16 -37.59
C ALA A 19 -7.20 0.27 -36.65
N LEU A 20 -6.86 0.76 -35.45
CA LEU A 20 -7.86 1.21 -34.48
C LEU A 20 -8.53 2.52 -34.87
N VAL A 21 -7.78 3.46 -35.45
CA VAL A 21 -8.35 4.71 -35.99
C VAL A 21 -9.30 4.38 -37.15
N VAL A 22 -8.87 3.51 -38.07
CA VAL A 22 -9.70 3.08 -39.20
C VAL A 22 -10.96 2.37 -38.71
N PHE A 23 -10.85 1.48 -37.72
CA PHE A 23 -12.01 0.78 -37.16
C PHE A 23 -12.98 1.74 -36.46
N ALA A 24 -12.47 2.69 -35.68
CA ALA A 24 -13.30 3.70 -35.01
C ALA A 24 -14.04 4.59 -36.03
N LEU A 25 -13.36 5.01 -37.10
CA LEU A 25 -13.98 5.77 -38.18
C LEU A 25 -15.03 4.94 -38.93
N ALA A 26 -14.77 3.66 -39.19
CA ALA A 26 -15.73 2.77 -39.83
C ALA A 26 -16.97 2.55 -38.95
N ALA A 27 -16.79 2.38 -37.64
CA ALA A 27 -17.89 2.26 -36.69
C ALA A 27 -18.75 3.54 -36.66
N LEU A 28 -18.11 4.72 -36.69
CA LEU A 28 -18.80 6.01 -36.72
C LEU A 28 -19.54 6.23 -38.05
N ALA A 29 -18.95 5.84 -39.17
CA ALA A 29 -19.62 5.89 -40.48
C ALA A 29 -20.84 4.96 -40.52
N LEU A 30 -20.71 3.74 -40.00
CA LEU A 30 -21.81 2.78 -39.91
C LEU A 30 -22.96 3.28 -39.03
N THR A 31 -22.66 3.84 -37.86
CA THR A 31 -23.70 4.42 -36.99
C THR A 31 -24.37 5.61 -37.66
N GLY A 32 -23.61 6.50 -38.31
CA GLY A 32 -24.15 7.61 -39.10
C GLY A 32 -25.08 7.13 -40.22
N ALA A 33 -24.67 6.12 -40.98
CA ALA A 33 -25.48 5.54 -42.05
C ALA A 33 -26.79 4.93 -41.53
N SER A 34 -26.75 4.22 -40.39
CA SER A 34 -27.96 3.67 -39.77
C SER A 34 -28.90 4.74 -39.20
N VAL A 35 -28.36 5.82 -38.63
CA VAL A 35 -29.17 6.94 -38.14
C VAL A 35 -29.81 7.69 -39.30
N MET A 36 -29.06 7.97 -40.37
CA MET A 36 -29.61 8.62 -41.57
C MET A 36 -30.67 7.75 -42.27
N ALA A 37 -30.47 6.42 -42.30
CA ALA A 37 -31.47 5.51 -42.85
C ALA A 37 -32.73 5.43 -41.98
N ALA A 38 -32.58 5.47 -40.64
CA ALA A 38 -33.70 5.54 -39.71
C ALA A 38 -34.51 6.84 -39.83
N LEU A 39 -33.86 7.96 -40.15
CA LEU A 39 -34.51 9.25 -40.41
C LEU A 39 -35.11 9.35 -41.83
N GLY A 40 -34.98 8.31 -42.66
CA GLY A 40 -35.46 8.31 -44.05
C GLY A 40 -34.65 9.19 -45.01
N LEU A 41 -33.46 9.66 -44.58
CA LEU A 41 -32.55 10.45 -45.41
C LEU A 41 -31.67 9.58 -46.32
N TRP A 42 -31.53 8.29 -46.01
CA TRP A 42 -30.76 7.30 -46.76
C TRP A 42 -31.55 5.99 -46.88
N ASN A 43 -31.31 5.22 -47.94
CA ASN A 43 -31.86 3.86 -48.08
C ASN A 43 -31.09 2.83 -47.24
N TRP A 44 -31.81 1.90 -46.63
CA TRP A 44 -31.21 0.72 -46.01
C TRP A 44 -30.46 -0.14 -47.04
N VAL A 45 -29.43 -0.87 -46.60
CA VAL A 45 -28.77 -1.88 -47.43
C VAL A 45 -29.80 -2.93 -47.86
N SER A 46 -29.82 -3.29 -49.14
CA SER A 46 -30.65 -4.39 -49.66
C SER A 46 -29.86 -5.70 -49.60
N LEU A 47 -30.38 -6.70 -48.89
CA LEU A 47 -29.81 -8.04 -48.80
C LEU A 47 -30.92 -9.04 -49.16
N ASP A 48 -30.69 -9.87 -50.18
CA ASP A 48 -31.61 -10.97 -50.51
C ASP A 48 -31.22 -12.21 -49.68
N LEU A 49 -32.03 -12.52 -48.68
CA LEU A 49 -31.79 -13.63 -47.75
C LEU A 49 -33.05 -14.50 -47.70
N GLN A 50 -32.89 -15.80 -47.90
CA GLN A 50 -33.97 -16.78 -47.82
C GLN A 50 -33.72 -17.71 -46.64
N TYR A 51 -34.75 -17.91 -45.80
CA TYR A 51 -34.71 -18.84 -44.69
C TYR A 51 -35.81 -19.89 -44.87
N ALA A 52 -35.41 -21.16 -44.92
CA ALA A 52 -36.33 -22.29 -45.17
C ALA A 52 -37.20 -22.13 -46.44
N GLY A 53 -36.68 -21.46 -47.47
CA GLY A 53 -37.39 -21.23 -48.74
C GLY A 53 -38.36 -20.04 -48.74
N ALA A 54 -38.48 -19.30 -47.64
CA ALA A 54 -39.20 -18.03 -47.58
C ALA A 54 -38.20 -16.84 -47.61
N PRO A 55 -38.46 -15.79 -48.41
CA PRO A 55 -37.65 -14.57 -48.36
C PRO A 55 -37.83 -13.88 -47.01
N VAL A 56 -36.74 -13.42 -46.42
CA VAL A 56 -36.74 -12.66 -45.17
C VAL A 56 -36.93 -11.18 -45.52
N GLU A 57 -38.08 -10.63 -45.13
CA GLU A 57 -38.35 -9.20 -45.27
C GLU A 57 -37.36 -8.37 -44.45
N ASP A 58 -36.91 -7.25 -45.01
CA ASP A 58 -35.98 -6.30 -44.39
C ASP A 58 -34.65 -6.90 -43.87
N ALA A 59 -34.21 -8.02 -44.45
CA ALA A 59 -32.98 -8.70 -44.05
C ALA A 59 -31.75 -7.77 -44.01
N GLY A 60 -31.69 -6.80 -44.94
CA GLY A 60 -30.60 -5.84 -44.99
C GLY A 60 -30.65 -4.77 -43.89
N MET A 61 -31.85 -4.37 -43.42
CA MET A 61 -32.00 -3.50 -42.25
C MET A 61 -31.49 -4.19 -40.99
N TYR A 62 -31.90 -5.44 -40.77
CA TYR A 62 -31.43 -6.23 -39.62
C TYR A 62 -29.92 -6.45 -39.65
N ALA A 63 -29.36 -6.77 -40.83
CA ALA A 63 -27.92 -6.95 -41.01
C ALA A 63 -27.13 -5.66 -40.70
N GLN A 64 -27.62 -4.52 -41.19
CA GLN A 64 -27.00 -3.22 -40.94
C GLN A 64 -27.02 -2.87 -39.45
N ILE A 65 -28.18 -2.99 -38.78
CA ILE A 65 -28.30 -2.72 -37.35
C ILE A 65 -27.40 -3.66 -36.53
N ALA A 66 -27.42 -4.97 -36.80
CA ALA A 66 -26.58 -5.94 -36.11
C ALA A 66 -25.08 -5.62 -36.24
N LEU A 67 -24.64 -5.27 -37.46
CA LEU A 67 -23.25 -4.87 -37.71
C LEU A 67 -22.87 -3.59 -36.94
N THR A 68 -23.77 -2.61 -36.87
CA THR A 68 -23.51 -1.36 -36.12
C THR A 68 -23.40 -1.59 -34.62
N VAL A 69 -24.28 -2.40 -34.04
CA VAL A 69 -24.23 -2.76 -32.61
C VAL A 69 -22.94 -3.50 -32.29
N LEU A 70 -22.53 -4.45 -33.14
CA LEU A 70 -21.26 -5.17 -32.99
C LEU A 70 -20.06 -4.22 -33.05
N ALA A 71 -20.02 -3.33 -34.05
CA ALA A 71 -18.92 -2.38 -34.22
C ALA A 71 -18.80 -1.41 -33.04
N VAL A 72 -19.92 -0.89 -32.54
CA VAL A 72 -19.97 -0.02 -31.35
C VAL A 72 -19.55 -0.79 -30.09
N GLY A 73 -20.06 -2.01 -29.91
CA GLY A 73 -19.68 -2.88 -28.79
C GLY A 73 -18.17 -3.11 -28.76
N LEU A 74 -17.56 -3.45 -29.90
CA LEU A 74 -16.11 -3.65 -29.99
C LEU A 74 -15.32 -2.37 -29.65
N CYS A 75 -15.85 -1.19 -30.01
CA CYS A 75 -15.24 0.09 -29.63
C CYS A 75 -15.23 0.34 -28.11
N PHE A 76 -16.16 -0.22 -27.34
CA PHE A 76 -16.14 -0.13 -25.86
C PHE A 76 -15.12 -1.09 -25.22
N PHE A 77 -14.84 -2.24 -25.85
CA PHE A 77 -13.88 -3.22 -25.33
C PHE A 77 -12.40 -2.81 -25.57
N LEU A 78 -12.12 -2.06 -26.65
CA LEU A 78 -10.76 -1.68 -27.05
C LEU A 78 -10.02 -0.75 -26.06
N PRO A 79 -10.63 0.32 -25.49
CA PRO A 79 -9.98 1.18 -24.49
C PRO A 79 -9.76 0.45 -23.16
N THR A 80 -10.70 -0.42 -22.78
CA THR A 80 -10.68 -1.16 -21.51
C THR A 80 -9.51 -2.14 -21.46
N ASN A 81 -9.26 -2.87 -22.55
CA ASN A 81 -8.09 -3.77 -22.65
C ASN A 81 -6.75 -3.01 -22.59
N ARG A 82 -6.68 -1.80 -23.15
CA ARG A 82 -5.46 -0.97 -23.05
C ARG A 82 -5.18 -0.53 -21.62
N ARG A 83 -6.21 -0.13 -20.89
CA ARG A 83 -6.08 0.29 -19.49
C ARG A 83 -5.67 -0.88 -18.60
N ILE A 84 -6.26 -2.05 -18.80
CA ILE A 84 -5.91 -3.28 -18.07
C ILE A 84 -4.48 -3.72 -18.39
N MET A 85 -4.08 -3.69 -19.67
CA MET A 85 -2.73 -4.08 -20.08
C MET A 85 -1.66 -3.09 -19.59
N GLN A 86 -2.00 -1.79 -19.42
CA GLN A 86 -1.11 -0.81 -18.78
C GLN A 86 -0.95 -1.07 -17.27
N LEU A 87 -2.01 -1.50 -16.58
CA LEU A 87 -1.94 -1.87 -15.17
C LEU A 87 -1.09 -3.13 -14.98
N GLU A 88 -1.24 -4.14 -15.84
CA GLU A 88 -0.43 -5.35 -15.81
C GLU A 88 1.04 -5.11 -16.20
N THR A 89 1.30 -4.26 -17.20
CA THR A 89 2.69 -3.93 -17.59
C THR A 89 3.37 -3.02 -16.58
N SER A 90 2.65 -2.10 -15.95
CA SER A 90 3.17 -1.30 -14.83
C SER A 90 3.53 -2.18 -13.62
N HIS A 91 2.77 -3.25 -13.36
CA HIS A 91 3.07 -4.21 -12.28
C HIS A 91 4.25 -5.13 -12.65
N ARG A 92 4.44 -5.46 -13.93
CA ARG A 92 5.54 -6.30 -14.41
C ARG A 92 6.86 -5.53 -14.62
N GLN A 93 6.79 -4.23 -14.93
CA GLN A 93 7.96 -3.35 -15.07
C GLN A 93 8.66 -3.05 -13.74
N PHE A 94 8.09 -3.45 -12.60
CA PHE A 94 8.74 -3.31 -11.30
C PHE A 94 9.79 -4.41 -10.99
N ASN A 95 9.94 -5.42 -11.86
CA ASN A 95 11.09 -6.34 -11.79
C ASN A 95 12.22 -5.78 -12.65
N VAL A 96 13.09 -4.98 -12.04
CA VAL A 96 14.36 -4.58 -12.65
C VAL A 96 15.15 -5.85 -12.99
N GLY A 97 15.34 -6.12 -14.27
CA GLY A 97 16.05 -7.32 -14.73
C GLY A 97 17.51 -7.27 -14.31
N MET A 98 18.04 -8.37 -13.76
CA MET A 98 19.45 -8.50 -13.33
C MET A 98 20.45 -8.09 -14.42
N GLN A 99 20.08 -8.22 -15.70
CA GLN A 99 20.90 -7.81 -16.84
C GLN A 99 20.93 -6.28 -17.05
N ASP A 100 19.85 -5.55 -16.75
CA ASP A 100 19.83 -4.09 -16.80
C ASP A 100 20.55 -3.49 -15.59
N VAL A 101 20.43 -4.12 -14.41
CA VAL A 101 21.26 -3.80 -13.24
C VAL A 101 22.73 -4.05 -13.53
N ALA A 102 23.10 -5.21 -14.09
CA ALA A 102 24.48 -5.53 -14.42
C ALA A 102 25.06 -4.65 -15.53
N ARG A 103 24.23 -4.22 -16.50
CA ARG A 103 24.65 -3.28 -17.55
C ARG A 103 24.81 -1.87 -17.00
N ALA A 104 23.91 -1.40 -16.15
CA ALA A 104 24.03 -0.10 -15.48
C ALA A 104 25.23 -0.08 -14.51
N TYR A 105 25.39 -1.14 -13.71
CA TYR A 105 26.53 -1.34 -12.81
C TYR A 105 27.85 -1.43 -13.58
N GLY A 106 27.87 -2.17 -14.69
CA GLY A 106 29.02 -2.27 -15.57
C GLY A 106 29.36 -0.97 -16.29
N ALA A 107 28.37 -0.18 -16.71
CA ALA A 107 28.58 1.12 -17.34
C ALA A 107 29.14 2.16 -16.35
N VAL A 108 28.60 2.18 -15.13
CA VAL A 108 29.09 3.05 -14.05
C VAL A 108 30.51 2.63 -13.66
N HIS A 109 30.79 1.34 -13.43
CA HIS A 109 32.12 0.88 -13.06
C HIS A 109 33.15 0.90 -14.20
N ALA A 110 32.74 0.87 -15.47
CA ALA A 110 33.65 1.06 -16.61
C ALA A 110 34.05 2.53 -16.76
N ALA A 111 33.12 3.47 -16.50
CA ALA A 111 33.43 4.89 -16.39
C ALA A 111 34.35 5.16 -15.17
N ASP A 112 34.02 4.56 -14.02
CA ASP A 112 34.76 4.73 -12.76
C ASP A 112 36.17 4.11 -12.83
N ARG A 113 36.36 2.95 -13.48
CA ARG A 113 37.70 2.38 -13.70
C ARG A 113 38.50 3.06 -14.81
N ALA A 114 37.84 3.68 -15.79
CA ALA A 114 38.52 4.52 -16.77
C ALA A 114 39.00 5.84 -16.14
N GLU A 115 38.25 6.42 -15.19
CA GLU A 115 38.66 7.61 -14.43
C GLU A 115 39.69 7.31 -13.34
N THR A 116 39.59 6.17 -12.63
CA THR A 116 40.49 5.84 -11.51
C THR A 116 41.95 5.60 -11.95
N PHE A 117 42.21 5.21 -13.19
CA PHE A 117 43.57 5.04 -13.73
C PHE A 117 44.01 6.13 -14.71
N GLN A 118 43.14 7.08 -15.07
CA GLN A 118 43.56 8.29 -15.79
C GLN A 118 43.81 9.48 -14.86
N MET A 119 43.21 9.54 -13.66
CA MET A 119 43.43 10.71 -12.80
C MET A 119 44.86 10.83 -12.25
N SER A 120 45.61 9.76 -11.99
CA SER A 120 47.02 9.93 -11.57
C SER A 120 47.96 10.32 -12.72
N SER A 121 47.78 9.74 -13.92
CA SER A 121 48.60 10.07 -15.10
C SER A 121 48.23 11.42 -15.73
N GLU A 122 46.96 11.81 -15.68
CA GLU A 122 46.49 13.12 -16.16
C GLU A 122 46.83 14.23 -15.16
N PHE A 123 46.90 13.96 -13.84
CA PHE A 123 47.41 14.96 -12.89
C PHE A 123 48.90 15.24 -13.08
N ASP A 124 49.72 14.23 -13.40
CA ASP A 124 51.13 14.43 -13.73
C ASP A 124 51.30 15.09 -15.12
N SER A 125 50.48 14.72 -16.12
CA SER A 125 50.47 15.37 -17.44
C SER A 125 50.05 16.85 -17.35
N VAL A 126 49.08 17.16 -16.48
CA VAL A 126 48.58 18.52 -16.21
C VAL A 126 49.58 19.30 -15.36
N ARG A 127 50.27 18.67 -14.39
CA ARG A 127 51.35 19.28 -13.60
C ARG A 127 52.55 19.62 -14.48
N GLU A 128 52.95 18.74 -15.39
CA GLU A 128 54.05 18.96 -16.34
C GLU A 128 53.68 20.02 -17.37
N ARG A 129 52.42 20.04 -17.83
CA ARG A 129 51.89 21.08 -18.72
C ARG A 129 51.71 22.44 -18.02
N LEU A 130 51.36 22.47 -16.73
CA LEU A 130 51.31 23.69 -15.91
C LEU A 130 52.70 24.24 -15.62
N ALA A 131 53.70 23.38 -15.38
CA ALA A 131 55.10 23.79 -15.28
C ALA A 131 55.59 24.37 -16.60
N TYR A 132 55.28 23.70 -17.72
CA TYR A 132 55.59 24.19 -19.07
C TYR A 132 54.91 25.52 -19.41
N LEU A 133 53.64 25.71 -19.03
CA LEU A 133 52.88 26.95 -19.28
C LEU A 133 53.28 28.11 -18.35
N ARG A 134 53.69 27.83 -17.12
CA ARG A 134 54.23 28.82 -16.16
C ARG A 134 55.59 29.34 -16.60
N ASP A 135 56.43 28.46 -17.15
CA ASP A 135 57.80 28.79 -17.56
C ASP A 135 57.85 29.23 -19.04
N HIS A 136 56.69 29.32 -19.72
CA HIS A 136 56.56 29.81 -21.10
C HIS A 136 56.56 31.34 -21.13
N PRO A 137 57.40 32.00 -21.96
CA PRO A 137 57.62 33.45 -21.93
C PRO A 137 56.42 34.36 -22.20
N ASP A 138 55.29 33.83 -22.68
CA ASP A 138 54.10 34.61 -23.08
C ASP A 138 52.88 34.42 -22.17
N LEU A 139 52.97 33.57 -21.13
CA LEU A 139 51.83 33.19 -20.27
C LEU A 139 52.07 33.44 -18.77
N SER A 140 53.13 34.17 -18.42
CA SER A 140 53.48 34.57 -17.05
C SER A 140 52.48 35.52 -16.38
N THR A 141 51.34 35.81 -17.02
CA THR A 141 50.33 36.78 -16.57
C THR A 141 49.00 36.13 -16.16
N LEU A 142 48.85 34.80 -16.18
CA LEU A 142 47.63 34.17 -15.70
C LEU A 142 47.53 34.28 -14.16
N GLU A 143 46.55 35.09 -13.74
CA GLU A 143 46.38 35.60 -12.39
C GLU A 143 46.19 34.51 -11.32
N PRO A 144 46.63 34.77 -10.07
CA PRO A 144 46.45 33.93 -8.88
C PRO A 144 45.06 33.31 -8.68
N ALA A 145 44.01 33.92 -9.24
CA ALA A 145 42.61 33.48 -9.12
C ALA A 145 42.33 32.08 -9.71
N VAL A 146 43.04 31.65 -10.76
CA VAL A 146 42.82 30.33 -11.37
C VAL A 146 43.44 29.21 -10.51
N LEU A 147 44.58 29.50 -9.87
CA LEU A 147 45.22 28.57 -8.93
C LEU A 147 44.41 28.45 -7.64
N GLU A 148 43.75 29.53 -7.20
CA GLU A 148 42.90 29.54 -6.01
C GLU A 148 41.58 28.75 -6.22
N MET A 149 40.94 28.85 -7.39
CA MET A 149 39.75 28.04 -7.72
C MET A 149 40.05 26.54 -7.83
N ALA A 150 41.22 26.17 -8.37
CA ALA A 150 41.67 24.78 -8.39
C ALA A 150 41.93 24.23 -6.96
N ALA A 151 42.49 25.06 -6.08
CA ALA A 151 42.69 24.71 -4.67
C ALA A 151 41.36 24.60 -3.91
N GLN A 152 40.40 25.51 -4.14
CA GLN A 152 39.07 25.47 -3.52
C GLN A 152 38.27 24.23 -3.96
N MET A 153 38.29 23.88 -5.25
CA MET A 153 37.61 22.68 -5.76
C MET A 153 38.27 21.38 -5.23
N SER A 154 39.58 21.38 -4.97
CA SER A 154 40.28 20.25 -4.35
C SER A 154 39.89 20.05 -2.87
N HIS A 155 39.63 21.13 -2.13
CA HIS A 155 39.22 21.06 -0.73
C HIS A 155 37.79 20.50 -0.57
N VAL A 156 36.86 20.93 -1.43
CA VAL A 156 35.47 20.44 -1.40
C VAL A 156 35.40 18.94 -1.73
N ALA A 157 36.22 18.46 -2.65
CA ALA A 157 36.32 17.03 -2.96
C ALA A 157 36.92 16.21 -1.81
N ARG A 158 37.90 16.77 -1.07
CA ARG A 158 38.48 16.15 0.13
C ARG A 158 37.43 16.00 1.23
N ASP A 159 36.67 17.05 1.48
CA ASP A 159 35.65 17.08 2.52
C ASP A 159 34.51 16.10 2.20
N LEU A 160 34.10 15.99 0.94
CA LEU A 160 33.12 14.98 0.50
C LEU A 160 33.66 13.55 0.67
N ALA A 161 34.91 13.30 0.31
CA ALA A 161 35.53 11.98 0.45
C ALA A 161 35.73 11.58 1.93
N GLU A 162 35.96 12.55 2.82
CA GLU A 162 36.06 12.30 4.26
C GLU A 162 34.67 12.07 4.90
N VAL A 163 33.65 12.81 4.48
CA VAL A 163 32.27 12.64 4.95
C VAL A 163 31.67 11.33 4.43
N TYR A 164 31.93 10.99 3.17
CA TYR A 164 31.43 9.78 2.49
C TYR A 164 32.54 8.74 2.29
N SER A 165 33.34 8.50 3.33
CA SER A 165 34.33 7.43 3.29
C SER A 165 33.64 6.06 3.30
N ASP A 166 34.22 5.09 2.60
CA ASP A 166 33.68 3.72 2.50
C ASP A 166 33.42 3.09 3.87
N GLU A 167 34.25 3.41 4.86
CA GLU A 167 34.09 2.98 6.25
C GLU A 167 32.80 3.54 6.91
N LYS A 168 32.46 4.82 6.65
CA LYS A 168 31.23 5.43 7.17
C LYS A 168 29.99 4.84 6.48
N LEU A 169 30.08 4.57 5.17
CA LEU A 169 28.99 3.92 4.43
C LEU A 169 28.78 2.47 4.88
N ALA A 170 29.85 1.71 5.06
CA ALA A 170 29.79 0.32 5.56
C ALA A 170 29.14 0.27 6.94
N ARG A 171 29.51 1.21 7.82
CA ARG A 171 28.91 1.35 9.16
C ARG A 171 27.44 1.76 9.11
N ALA A 172 27.07 2.71 8.25
CA ALA A 172 25.66 3.08 8.09
C ALA A 172 24.82 1.89 7.61
N ARG A 173 25.35 1.08 6.70
CA ARG A 173 24.70 -0.15 6.23
C ARG A 173 24.53 -1.17 7.35
N SER A 174 25.56 -1.39 8.17
CA SER A 174 25.45 -2.33 9.30
C SER A 174 24.42 -1.87 10.34
N PHE A 175 24.35 -0.57 10.64
CA PHE A 175 23.30 -0.01 11.49
C PHE A 175 21.89 -0.24 10.92
N LEU A 176 21.69 -0.06 9.62
CA LEU A 176 20.38 -0.31 8.99
C LEU A 176 19.99 -1.79 9.06
N THR A 177 20.93 -2.71 8.83
CA THR A 177 20.69 -4.15 8.99
C THR A 177 20.31 -4.48 10.43
N GLN A 178 21.07 -3.99 11.42
CA GLN A 178 20.76 -4.20 12.83
C GLN A 178 19.37 -3.66 13.20
N ARG A 179 19.01 -2.47 12.70
CA ARG A 179 17.67 -1.90 12.95
C ARG A 179 16.55 -2.72 12.31
N GLN A 180 16.78 -3.36 11.17
CA GLN A 180 15.80 -4.27 10.58
C GLN A 180 15.58 -5.50 11.47
N GLU A 181 16.66 -6.14 11.92
CA GLU A 181 16.59 -7.28 12.85
C GLU A 181 15.88 -6.91 14.16
N GLU A 182 16.17 -5.72 14.71
CA GLU A 182 15.49 -5.21 15.92
C GLU A 182 13.99 -5.00 15.69
N VAL A 183 13.58 -4.48 14.53
CA VAL A 183 12.17 -4.28 14.18
C VAL A 183 11.44 -5.62 14.02
N GLU A 184 12.07 -6.62 13.43
CA GLU A 184 11.52 -7.97 13.32
C GLU A 184 11.30 -8.60 14.70
N LEU A 185 12.29 -8.51 15.59
CA LEU A 185 12.17 -9.00 16.97
C LEU A 185 11.07 -8.25 17.73
N PHE A 186 10.98 -6.93 17.55
CA PHE A 186 9.94 -6.11 18.18
C PHE A 186 8.54 -6.52 17.69
N ASN A 187 8.35 -6.73 16.39
CA ASN A 187 7.08 -7.19 15.83
C ASN A 187 6.69 -8.58 16.35
N SER A 188 7.66 -9.50 16.49
CA SER A 188 7.42 -10.81 17.10
C SER A 188 6.89 -10.69 18.54
N ARG A 189 7.52 -9.84 19.38
CA ARG A 189 7.06 -9.58 20.74
C ARG A 189 5.67 -8.93 20.78
N LEU A 190 5.41 -7.99 19.88
CA LEU A 190 4.12 -7.31 19.78
C LEU A 190 3.00 -8.27 19.39
N ASN A 191 3.26 -9.23 18.50
CA ASN A 191 2.29 -10.27 18.16
C ASN A 191 2.02 -11.21 19.34
N GLN A 192 3.04 -11.60 20.11
CA GLN A 192 2.86 -12.38 21.35
C GLN A 192 1.99 -11.63 22.37
N ALA A 193 2.28 -10.35 22.62
CA ALA A 193 1.50 -9.53 23.54
C ALA A 193 0.03 -9.38 23.11
N LYS A 194 -0.23 -9.25 21.80
CA LYS A 194 -1.60 -9.23 21.26
C LYS A 194 -2.33 -10.56 21.48
N GLY A 195 -1.63 -11.69 21.31
CA GLY A 195 -2.16 -13.02 21.61
C GLY A 195 -2.62 -13.11 23.07
N ILE A 196 -1.71 -12.80 24.00
CA ILE A 196 -1.99 -12.79 25.45
C ILE A 196 -3.16 -11.86 25.79
N SER A 197 -3.22 -10.66 25.21
CA SER A 197 -4.33 -9.73 25.45
C SER A 197 -5.67 -10.29 24.98
N THR A 198 -5.68 -11.05 23.88
CA THR A 198 -6.90 -11.69 23.38
C THR A 198 -7.34 -12.84 24.28
N GLU A 199 -6.38 -13.65 24.74
CA GLU A 199 -6.62 -14.73 25.71
C GLU A 199 -7.18 -14.19 27.04
N MET A 200 -6.59 -13.10 27.58
CA MET A 200 -7.08 -12.45 28.79
C MET A 200 -8.51 -11.93 28.63
N LYS A 201 -8.87 -11.38 27.47
CA LYS A 201 -10.26 -10.96 27.19
C LYS A 201 -11.22 -12.13 27.18
N HIS A 202 -10.80 -13.25 26.62
CA HIS A 202 -11.61 -14.46 26.61
C HIS A 202 -11.83 -15.00 28.03
N TRP A 203 -10.79 -15.06 28.86
CA TRP A 203 -10.92 -15.47 30.27
C TRP A 203 -11.79 -14.52 31.08
N LEU A 204 -11.68 -13.21 30.88
CA LEU A 204 -12.54 -12.24 31.53
C LEU A 204 -14.02 -12.52 31.21
N HIS A 205 -14.33 -12.76 29.93
CA HIS A 205 -15.70 -13.04 29.51
C HIS A 205 -16.23 -14.35 30.10
N GLU A 206 -15.40 -15.39 30.15
CA GLU A 206 -15.77 -16.66 30.79
C GLU A 206 -16.08 -16.47 32.28
N VAL A 207 -15.22 -15.74 33.00
CA VAL A 207 -15.41 -15.44 34.43
C VAL A 207 -16.68 -14.61 34.66
N GLU A 208 -16.95 -13.60 33.83
CA GLU A 208 -18.20 -12.80 33.92
C GLU A 208 -19.45 -13.67 33.71
N LEU A 209 -19.40 -14.62 32.76
CA LEU A 209 -20.47 -15.58 32.54
C LEU A 209 -20.66 -16.49 33.76
N GLU A 210 -19.59 -17.06 34.29
CA GLU A 210 -19.62 -17.91 35.48
C GLU A 210 -20.16 -17.15 36.71
N GLU A 211 -19.74 -15.91 36.92
CA GLU A 211 -20.24 -15.04 37.98
C GLU A 211 -21.74 -14.77 37.83
N SER A 212 -22.19 -14.46 36.61
CA SER A 212 -23.62 -14.23 36.35
C SER A 212 -24.48 -15.47 36.66
N VAL A 213 -23.96 -16.66 36.37
CA VAL A 213 -24.61 -17.93 36.70
C VAL A 213 -24.62 -18.14 38.21
N ALA A 214 -23.51 -17.87 38.91
CA ALA A 214 -23.43 -17.99 40.36
C ALA A 214 -24.40 -17.04 41.08
N VAL A 215 -24.52 -15.79 40.61
CA VAL A 215 -25.49 -14.82 41.14
C VAL A 215 -26.92 -15.31 40.95
N ALA A 216 -27.25 -15.81 39.75
CA ALA A 216 -28.59 -16.35 39.47
C ALA A 216 -28.92 -17.59 40.33
N GLN A 217 -27.93 -18.46 40.58
CA GLN A 217 -28.08 -19.61 41.47
C GLN A 217 -28.30 -19.18 42.92
N LEU A 218 -27.56 -18.18 43.39
CA LEU A 218 -27.71 -17.64 44.75
C LEU A 218 -29.07 -16.96 44.95
N GLU A 219 -29.54 -16.21 43.95
CA GLU A 219 -30.88 -15.59 43.99
C GLU A 219 -31.99 -16.65 44.01
N ARG A 220 -31.88 -17.69 43.18
CA ARG A 220 -32.80 -18.84 43.23
C ARG A 220 -32.78 -19.52 44.59
N LEU A 221 -31.61 -19.80 45.16
CA LEU A 221 -31.48 -20.42 46.47
C LEU A 221 -32.11 -19.54 47.57
N ARG A 222 -31.91 -18.22 47.51
CA ARG A 222 -32.55 -17.26 48.44
C ARG A 222 -34.07 -17.32 48.33
N ASP A 223 -34.59 -17.37 47.11
CA ASP A 223 -36.04 -17.44 46.87
C ASP A 223 -36.62 -18.77 47.38
N GLU A 224 -35.94 -19.90 47.13
CA GLU A 224 -36.30 -21.22 47.68
C GLU A 224 -36.28 -21.22 49.22
N MET A 225 -35.25 -20.63 49.84
CA MET A 225 -35.18 -20.51 51.31
C MET A 225 -36.30 -19.65 51.89
N ARG A 226 -36.67 -18.56 51.19
CA ARG A 226 -37.79 -17.68 51.60
C ARG A 226 -39.13 -18.40 51.52
N GLU A 227 -39.32 -19.30 50.55
CA GLU A 227 -40.51 -20.14 50.45
C GLU A 227 -40.60 -21.15 51.61
N ILE A 228 -39.48 -21.80 51.94
CA ILE A 228 -39.43 -22.83 53.00
C ILE A 228 -39.54 -22.20 54.40
N MET A 229 -38.97 -21.01 54.62
CA MET A 229 -38.92 -20.35 55.92
C MET A 229 -39.19 -18.84 55.81
N PRO A 230 -40.47 -18.42 55.70
CA PRO A 230 -40.83 -17.02 55.50
C PRO A 230 -40.49 -16.12 56.69
N GLU A 231 -40.44 -16.68 57.89
CA GLU A 231 -40.17 -15.96 59.15
C GLU A 231 -38.72 -15.44 59.27
N LEU A 232 -37.78 -15.98 58.49
CA LEU A 232 -36.38 -15.52 58.50
C LEU A 232 -36.14 -14.28 57.60
N GLY A 233 -37.11 -13.93 56.74
CA GLY A 233 -36.99 -12.85 55.74
C GLY A 233 -37.43 -11.46 56.20
N LEU A 234 -37.77 -11.28 57.49
CA LEU A 234 -38.14 -9.99 58.07
C LEU A 234 -36.94 -9.41 58.84
N GLU A 235 -35.94 -8.90 58.11
CA GLU A 235 -34.96 -7.99 58.73
C GLU A 235 -35.64 -6.66 59.04
N ARG A 236 -36.27 -6.58 60.21
CA ARG A 236 -36.71 -5.30 60.77
C ARG A 236 -35.49 -4.59 61.34
N VAL A 237 -34.83 -3.75 60.53
CA VAL A 237 -33.83 -2.80 61.03
C VAL A 237 -34.55 -1.84 61.98
N VAL A 238 -34.38 -2.05 63.29
CA VAL A 238 -34.78 -1.07 64.29
C VAL A 238 -33.68 -0.01 64.31
N PRO A 239 -33.96 1.27 63.98
CA PRO A 239 -32.97 2.32 64.15
C PRO A 239 -32.69 2.43 65.65
N THR A 240 -31.47 2.07 66.06
CA THR A 240 -31.00 2.44 67.40
C THR A 240 -30.82 3.96 67.39
N GLU A 241 -31.63 4.69 68.14
CA GLU A 241 -31.33 6.08 68.50
C GLU A 241 -29.99 6.08 69.25
N ALA A 242 -28.91 6.45 68.56
CA ALA A 242 -27.62 6.64 69.20
C ALA A 242 -27.65 7.98 69.97
N PRO A 243 -27.19 8.04 71.24
CA PRO A 243 -27.02 9.31 71.93
C PRO A 243 -25.94 10.13 71.22
N ALA A 244 -26.21 11.43 71.08
CA ALA A 244 -25.43 12.41 70.33
C ALA A 244 -24.06 12.73 70.98
N ASN A 245 -23.13 11.77 71.07
CA ASN A 245 -21.70 12.09 71.22
C ASN A 245 -20.78 10.88 70.98
N ARG A 246 -20.56 10.48 69.74
CA ARG A 246 -19.40 9.65 69.36
C ARG A 246 -19.04 9.90 67.89
N ARG A 247 -17.77 10.23 67.61
CA ARG A 247 -17.28 10.32 66.22
C ARG A 247 -17.41 8.95 65.54
N PRO A 248 -17.74 8.90 64.24
CA PRO A 248 -17.86 7.64 63.52
C PRO A 248 -16.47 7.00 63.43
N ASP A 249 -16.34 5.79 63.97
CA ASP A 249 -15.16 4.95 63.87
C ASP A 249 -15.38 3.99 62.70
N PRO A 250 -14.59 4.03 61.60
CA PRO A 250 -14.87 3.29 60.37
C PRO A 250 -14.70 1.77 60.47
N THR A 251 -14.43 1.25 61.67
CA THR A 251 -14.28 -0.19 61.97
C THR A 251 -15.30 -0.73 62.96
N SER A 252 -16.38 0.01 63.28
CA SER A 252 -17.49 -0.59 64.02
C SER A 252 -18.21 -1.60 63.13
N ILE A 253 -17.88 -2.87 63.29
CA ILE A 253 -18.67 -3.98 62.76
C ILE A 253 -20.08 -3.81 63.32
N ASP A 254 -21.08 -3.76 62.44
CA ASP A 254 -22.50 -3.79 62.79
C ASP A 254 -22.77 -5.09 63.57
N ASN A 255 -22.65 -5.02 64.89
CA ASN A 255 -22.95 -6.13 65.78
C ASN A 255 -24.47 -6.26 65.88
N ILE A 256 -25.06 -7.02 64.97
CA ILE A 256 -26.46 -7.44 65.05
C ILE A 256 -26.55 -8.46 66.19
N VAL A 257 -26.97 -7.99 67.37
CA VAL A 257 -27.35 -8.85 68.48
C VAL A 257 -28.81 -9.27 68.27
N ILE A 258 -29.03 -10.57 68.05
CA ILE A 258 -30.35 -11.16 67.89
C ILE A 258 -30.89 -11.50 69.30
N ASP A 259 -31.82 -10.71 69.82
CA ASP A 259 -32.58 -11.08 71.03
C ASP A 259 -33.83 -11.87 70.64
N LEU A 260 -33.95 -13.09 71.18
CA LEU A 260 -35.17 -13.90 71.12
C LEU A 260 -36.13 -13.44 72.24
N PRO A 261 -37.39 -13.06 71.93
CA PRO A 261 -38.37 -12.77 72.96
C PRO A 261 -38.79 -14.04 73.73
N PRO A 262 -39.20 -13.90 75.01
CA PRO A 262 -39.43 -15.04 75.90
C PRO A 262 -40.69 -15.81 75.50
N LYS A 263 -40.60 -17.13 75.65
CA LYS A 263 -41.68 -18.10 75.49
C LYS A 263 -42.88 -17.70 76.37
N ALA A 264 -43.95 -17.21 75.77
CA ALA A 264 -45.23 -17.02 76.45
C ALA A 264 -46.07 -18.30 76.31
N ALA A 265 -46.45 -18.85 77.45
CA ALA A 265 -47.36 -19.96 77.60
C ALA A 265 -48.81 -19.50 77.36
N GLU A 266 -49.56 -20.25 76.56
CA GLU A 266 -50.84 -20.91 76.88
C GLU A 266 -51.29 -21.76 75.69
#